data_AF-A0A1G8TZQ1-F1
#
_entry.id   AF-A0A1G8TZQ1-F1
#
_cell.length_a   1.000
_cell.length_b   1.000
_cell.length_c   1.000
_cell.angle_alpha   90.00
_cell.angle_beta   90.00
_cell.angle_gamma   90.00
#
_symmetry.space_group_name_H-M   'P 1'
#
loop_
_entity.id
_entity.type
_entity.pdbx_description
1 polymer ?
#
loop_
_entity_poly.entity_id
_entity_poly.type
_entity_poly.pdbx_seq_one_letter_code
_entity_poly.pdbx_strand_id
1 'polypeptide(L)' 'MTPKRQARPFNRMQERLQRFVEDRTRMLAAISHDLRTPLTSLRLRAEFVQDHDLQEKMLKTIEEIQTMTEAALAFAREGT' A
#
# COMPACT_ATOMS: atom_id res chain seq x y z
N MET A 1 16.52 31.77 -33.11
CA MET A 1 15.28 30.95 -33.03
C MET A 1 15.32 30.13 -31.75
N THR A 2 14.45 30.41 -30.76
CA THR A 2 14.40 29.70 -29.47
C THR A 2 13.19 28.75 -29.45
N PRO A 3 13.37 27.42 -29.54
CA PRO A 3 12.25 26.50 -29.36
C PRO A 3 12.06 26.27 -27.85
N LYS A 4 11.51 27.25 -27.13
CA LYS A 4 11.15 27.08 -25.70
C LYS A 4 9.66 27.25 -25.40
N ARG A 5 8.81 27.47 -26.41
CA ARG A 5 7.37 27.71 -26.20
C ARG A 5 6.48 26.48 -26.32
N GLN A 6 6.94 25.38 -26.91
CA GLN A 6 6.09 24.19 -27.15
C GLN A 6 6.16 23.12 -26.05
N ALA A 7 7.20 23.10 -25.22
CA ALA A 7 7.37 22.07 -24.15
C ALA A 7 6.65 22.40 -22.83
N ARG A 8 6.15 23.63 -22.62
CA ARG A 8 5.55 24.04 -21.34
C ARG A 8 4.30 23.23 -20.95
N PRO A 9 3.35 22.92 -21.85
CA PRO A 9 2.18 22.11 -21.49
C PRO A 9 2.54 20.65 -21.25
N PHE A 10 3.45 20.08 -22.07
CA PHE A 10 3.89 18.70 -21.95
C PHE A 10 4.66 18.45 -20.64
N ASN A 11 5.62 19.31 -20.29
CA ASN A 11 6.35 19.22 -19.03
C ASN A 11 5.41 19.36 -17.82
N ARG A 12 4.42 20.25 -17.88
CA ARG A 12 3.42 20.38 -16.82
C ARG A 12 2.55 19.13 -16.67
N MET A 13 2.20 18.48 -17.77
CA MET A 13 1.45 17.21 -17.73
C MET A 13 2.29 16.10 -17.10
N GLN A 14 3.56 15.99 -17.49
CA GLN A 14 4.51 15.03 -16.92
C GLN A 14 4.69 15.24 -15.41
N GLU A 15 4.89 16.48 -14.96
CA GLU A 15 4.98 16.81 -13.52
C GLU A 15 3.68 16.51 -12.75
N ARG A 16 2.50 16.67 -13.39
CA ARG A 16 1.22 16.32 -12.76
C ARG A 16 1.07 14.81 -12.63
N LEU A 17 1.45 14.04 -13.65
CA LEU A 17 1.42 12.58 -13.61
C LEU A 17 2.38 12.04 -12.54
N GLN A 18 3.59 12.58 -12.46
CA GLN A 18 4.57 12.15 -11.46
C GLN A 18 4.07 12.43 -10.02
N ARG A 19 3.57 13.64 -9.76
CA ARG A 19 2.94 13.96 -8.47
C ARG A 19 1.76 13.05 -8.14
N PHE A 20 0.92 12.72 -9.13
CA PHE A 20 -0.21 11.83 -8.93
C PHE A 20 0.21 10.41 -8.53
N VAL A 21 1.26 9.87 -9.15
CA VAL A 21 1.82 8.57 -8.77
C VAL A 21 2.39 8.64 -7.36
N GLU A 22 3.18 9.67 -7.04
CA GLU A 22 3.74 9.85 -5.70
C GLU A 22 2.67 9.97 -4.61
N ASP A 23 1.60 10.74 -4.86
CA ASP A 23 0.49 10.90 -3.92
C ASP A 23 -0.22 9.56 -3.66
N ARG A 24 -0.41 8.75 -4.70
CA ARG A 24 -0.99 7.42 -4.56
C ARG A 24 -0.09 6.49 -3.76
N THR A 25 1.22 6.51 -4.00
CA THR A 25 2.19 5.69 -3.25
C THR A 25 2.25 6.12 -1.78
N ARG A 26 2.19 7.43 -1.49
CA ARG A 26 2.07 7.96 -0.12
C ARG A 26 0.78 7.50 0.55
N MET A 27 -0.35 7.57 -0.14
CA MET A 27 -1.65 7.14 0.38
C MET A 27 -1.64 5.64 0.73
N LEU A 28 -1.11 4.80 -0.15
CA LEU A 28 -0.99 3.36 0.11
C LEU A 28 -0.09 3.07 1.32
N ALA A 29 1.03 3.79 1.47
CA ALA A 29 1.90 3.65 2.63
C ALA A 29 1.19 4.00 3.95
N ALA A 30 0.37 5.06 3.95
CA ALA A 30 -0.43 5.43 5.12
C ALA A 30 -1.46 4.36 5.47
N ILE A 31 -2.18 3.84 4.47
CA ILE A 31 -3.15 2.75 4.67
C ILE A 31 -2.47 1.49 5.23
N SER A 32 -1.33 1.08 4.66
CA SER A 32 -0.56 -0.08 5.14
C SER A 32 -0.10 0.11 6.60
N HIS A 33 0.31 1.31 6.97
CA HIS A 33 0.68 1.64 8.36
C HIS A 33 -0.53 1.49 9.30
N ASP A 34 -1.66 2.08 8.93
CA ASP A 34 -2.86 2.09 9.76
C ASP A 34 -3.49 0.70 9.90
N LEU A 35 -3.29 -0.20 8.93
CA LEU A 35 -3.70 -1.60 8.98
C LEU A 35 -2.86 -2.45 9.95
N ARG A 36 -1.63 -2.05 10.28
CA ARG A 36 -0.77 -2.83 11.19
C ARG A 36 -1.39 -2.98 12.57
N THR A 37 -2.00 -1.93 13.10
CA THR A 37 -2.63 -1.92 14.42
C THR A 37 -3.83 -2.88 14.52
N PRO A 38 -4.87 -2.80 13.66
CA PRO A 38 -5.99 -3.74 13.70
C PRO A 38 -5.56 -5.18 13.39
N LEU A 39 -4.62 -5.42 12.46
CA LEU A 39 -4.12 -6.77 12.19
C LEU A 39 -3.39 -7.36 13.41
N THR A 40 -2.56 -6.56 14.09
CA THR A 40 -1.91 -6.98 15.34
C THR A 40 -2.95 -7.30 16.41
N SER A 41 -3.97 -6.45 16.57
CA SER A 41 -5.05 -6.72 17.52
C SER A 41 -5.85 -7.97 17.17
N LEU A 42 -6.10 -8.25 15.88
CA LEU A 42 -6.78 -9.47 15.44
C LEU A 42 -5.94 -10.70 15.72
N ARG A 43 -4.62 -10.63 15.47
CA ARG A 43 -3.67 -11.71 15.77
C ARG A 43 -3.69 -12.05 17.26
N LEU A 44 -3.58 -11.04 18.12
CA LEU A 44 -3.65 -11.23 19.57
C LEU A 44 -4.99 -11.85 20.02
N ARG A 45 -6.11 -11.46 19.41
CA ARG A 45 -7.42 -12.06 19.71
C ARG A 45 -7.52 -13.52 19.23
N ALA A 46 -6.91 -13.84 18.09
CA ALA A 46 -6.87 -15.20 17.56
C ALA A 46 -6.14 -16.16 18.51
N GLU A 47 -5.11 -15.70 19.24
CA GLU A 47 -4.40 -16.51 20.24
C GLU A 47 -5.30 -17.03 21.39
N PHE A 48 -6.47 -16.43 21.62
CA PHE A 48 -7.42 -16.86 22.66
C PHE A 48 -8.49 -17.83 22.14
N VAL A 49 -8.46 -18.22 20.86
CA VAL A 49 -9.41 -19.16 20.27
C VAL A 49 -9.06 -20.58 20.75
N GLN A 50 -10.05 -21.26 21.34
CA GLN A 50 -9.86 -22.62 21.90
C GLN A 50 -9.82 -23.72 20.83
N ASP A 51 -10.53 -23.52 19.72
CA ASP A 51 -10.48 -24.41 18.58
C ASP A 51 -9.20 -24.15 17.78
N HIS A 52 -8.24 -25.07 17.86
CA HIS A 52 -6.94 -24.96 17.20
C HIS A 52 -7.05 -24.87 15.67
N ASP A 53 -7.97 -25.60 15.04
CA ASP A 53 -8.14 -25.56 13.59
C ASP A 53 -8.68 -24.19 13.15
N LEU A 54 -9.58 -23.61 13.94
CA LEU A 54 -10.09 -22.27 13.70
C LEU A 54 -9.02 -21.20 13.95
N GLN A 55 -8.25 -21.32 15.05
CA GLN A 55 -7.14 -20.44 15.38
C GLN A 55 -6.13 -20.37 14.23
N GLU A 56 -5.67 -21.53 13.74
CA GLU A 56 -4.69 -21.59 12.65
C GLU A 56 -5.22 -20.95 11.37
N LYS A 57 -6.48 -21.23 11.00
CA LYS A 57 -7.13 -20.60 9.84
C LYS A 57 -7.19 -19.07 9.99
N MET A 58 -7.54 -18.56 11.17
CA MET A 58 -7.59 -17.13 11.43
C MET A 58 -6.20 -16.49 11.33
N LEU A 59 -5.18 -17.09 11.94
CA LEU A 59 -3.80 -16.61 11.87
C LEU A 59 -3.29 -16.58 10.43
N LYS A 60 -3.57 -17.62 9.64
CA LYS A 60 -3.23 -17.69 8.23
C LYS A 60 -3.91 -16.59 7.41
N THR A 61 -5.21 -16.36 7.60
CA THR A 61 -5.91 -15.27 6.90
C THR A 61 -5.34 -13.90 7.27
N ILE A 62 -4.98 -13.67 8.54
CA ILE A 62 -4.34 -12.42 8.98
C ILE A 62 -2.99 -12.23 8.29
N GLU A 63 -2.17 -13.29 8.19
CA GLU A 63 -0.88 -13.28 7.49
C GLU A 63 -1.03 -13.04 5.99
N GLU A 64 -2.04 -13.63 5.35
CA GLU A 64 -2.38 -13.39 3.95
C GLU A 64 -2.72 -11.92 3.70
N ILE A 65 -3.55 -11.31 4.55
CA ILE A 65 -3.90 -9.87 4.44
C ILE A 65 -2.66 -8.99 4.62
N GLN A 66 -1.78 -9.32 5.57
CA GLN A 66 -0.54 -8.59 5.78
C GLN A 66 0.36 -8.68 4.54
N THR A 67 0.56 -9.89 4.00
CA THR A 67 1.39 -10.14 2.82
C THR A 67 0.84 -9.40 1.59
N MET A 68 -0.47 -9.45 1.35
CA MET A 68 -1.11 -8.73 0.25
C MET A 68 -0.92 -7.21 0.36
N THR A 69 -1.02 -6.68 1.58
CA THR A 69 -0.84 -5.24 1.85
C THR A 69 0.61 -4.80 1.60
N GLU A 70 1.59 -5.60 2.02
CA GLU A 70 3.01 -5.34 1.79
C GLU A 70 3.35 -5.44 0.29
N ALA A 71 2.83 -6.44 -0.42
CA ALA A 71 3.01 -6.60 -1.85
C ALA A 71 2.41 -5.43 -2.66
N ALA A 72 1.21 -4.95 -2.30
CA ALA A 72 0.58 -3.81 -2.94
C ALA A 72 1.41 -2.52 -2.76
N LEU A 73 2.01 -2.32 -1.59
CA LEU A 73 2.91 -1.20 -1.32
C LEU A 73 4.22 -1.31 -2.09
N ALA A 74 4.82 -2.52 -2.15
CA ALA A 74 6.03 -2.76 -2.93
C ALA A 74 5.82 -2.45 -4.41
N PHE A 75 4.73 -2.97 -5.00
CA PHE A 75 4.34 -2.69 -6.37
C PHE A 75 4.15 -1.18 -6.64
N ALA A 76 3.53 -0.45 -5.69
CA ALA A 76 3.33 0.99 -5.83
C ALA A 76 4.64 1.81 -5.75
N ARG A 77 5.69 1.27 -5.14
CA ARG A 77 7.02 1.91 -5.06
C ARG A 77 7.90 1.58 -6.27
N GLU A 78 7.70 0.44 -6.93
CA GLU A 78 8.43 0.09 -8.15
C GLU A 78 8.02 0.95 -9.36
N GLY A 79 6.81 1.53 -9.33
CA GLY A 79 6.29 2.41 -10.38
C GLY A 79 6.66 3.89 -10.27
N THR A 80 7.51 4.28 -9.29
CA THR A 80 8.03 5.65 -9.09
C THR A 80 9.52 5.71 -9.41
#